data_AF-A0A1F2Z2Y4-F1
#
_entry.id   AF-A0A1F2Z2Y4-F1
#
_cell.length_a   1.000
_cell.length_b   1.000
_cell.length_c   1.000
_cell.angle_alpha   90.00
_cell.angle_beta   90.00
_cell.angle_gamma   90.00
#
_symmetry.space_group_name_H-M   'P 1'
#
loop_
_entity.id
_entity.type
_entity.pdbx_description
1 polymer ?
#
loop_
_entity_poly.entity_id
_entity_poly.type
_entity_poly.pdbx_seq_one_letter_code
_entity_poly.pdbx_strand_id
1 'polypeptide(L)'
;MGQDGSNKRVDPEGYAEIIKANHVLQAKVGMGQIPDDVLAKSQSLIEKNIINFTPIAKQFLQQFRSGLDIAHTEKYTNRKTIERLIDPVMQIKANARIFKYELLGDLASIMLNFLESMNELDEDAMAIVEAHHTTLSRIVSDELHGDGGANGKSFEEELQAACKRYIQSRITRQRNAMKKILSGDTDKT
;
A
#
# COMPACT_ATOMS: atom_id res chain seq x y z
N MET A 1 37.07 32.87 46.59
CA MET A 1 36.75 34.31 46.47
C MET A 1 36.57 34.64 44.99
N GLY A 2 35.35 35.03 44.61
CA GLY A 2 34.99 35.90 43.46
C GLY A 2 35.31 35.38 42.04
N GLN A 3 34.49 35.56 41.01
CA GLN A 3 33.27 36.37 40.80
C GLN A 3 32.43 35.61 39.75
N ASP A 4 31.14 35.37 40.01
CA ASP A 4 30.00 36.11 39.43
C ASP A 4 30.20 36.62 37.99
N GLY A 5 29.29 36.21 37.11
CA GLY A 5 29.30 36.55 35.69
C GLY A 5 28.08 36.04 34.94
N SER A 6 26.90 36.07 35.59
CA SER A 6 25.63 35.80 34.91
C SER A 6 25.26 36.99 34.01
N ASN A 7 25.76 36.98 32.77
CA ASN A 7 25.49 38.05 31.80
C ASN A 7 24.06 37.90 31.21
N LYS A 8 23.05 38.28 32.00
CA LYS A 8 21.66 38.42 31.56
C LYS A 8 21.51 39.74 30.78
N ARG A 9 21.20 39.66 29.48
CA ARG A 9 20.75 40.83 28.70
C ARG A 9 19.24 40.91 28.81
N VAL A 10 18.73 42.02 29.33
CA VAL A 10 17.31 42.26 29.61
C VAL A 10 16.76 43.24 28.56
N ASP A 11 15.56 42.98 28.06
CA ASP A 11 14.79 43.89 27.20
C ASP A 11 14.47 45.20 27.98
N PRO A 12 14.72 46.39 27.40
CA PRO A 12 14.50 47.66 28.08
C PRO A 12 13.05 47.96 28.53
N GLU A 13 12.02 47.26 28.03
CA GLU A 13 10.61 47.54 28.41
C GLU A 13 9.92 46.50 29.32
N GLY A 14 10.65 45.50 29.80
CA GLY A 14 10.21 44.67 30.92
C GLY A 14 9.23 43.53 30.58
N TYR A 15 9.42 42.42 31.30
CA TYR A 15 8.62 41.18 31.32
C TYR A 15 8.96 40.05 30.33
N ALA A 16 10.11 40.07 29.65
CA ALA A 16 10.60 38.89 28.93
C ALA A 16 12.04 38.52 29.32
N GLU A 17 12.22 37.36 29.96
CA GLU A 17 13.54 36.76 30.13
C GLU A 17 13.97 36.05 28.84
N ILE A 18 15.06 36.51 28.22
CA ILE A 18 15.64 35.83 27.05
C ILE A 18 16.44 34.62 27.55
N ILE A 19 15.81 33.44 27.53
CA ILE A 19 16.49 32.17 27.84
C ILE A 19 17.32 31.77 26.62
N LYS A 20 18.66 31.81 26.76
CA LYS A 20 19.56 31.38 25.69
C LYS A 20 19.40 29.88 25.43
N ALA A 21 19.23 29.51 24.17
CA ALA A 21 19.09 28.10 23.78
C ALA A 21 20.27 27.27 24.31
N ASN A 22 19.96 26.18 25.01
CA ASN A 22 20.95 25.25 25.53
C ASN A 22 21.10 24.06 24.56
N HIS A 23 22.29 23.91 23.97
CA HIS A 23 22.60 22.87 22.98
C HIS A 23 22.86 21.48 23.60
N VAL A 24 22.60 21.28 24.90
CA VAL A 24 22.79 20.00 25.60
C VAL A 24 22.03 18.85 24.93
N LEU A 25 20.81 19.09 24.44
CA LEU A 25 20.06 18.06 23.69
C LEU A 25 20.69 17.80 22.32
N GLN A 26 21.03 18.85 21.58
CA GLN A 26 21.65 18.75 20.25
C GLN A 26 23.01 18.02 20.29
N ALA A 27 23.77 18.16 21.37
CA ALA A 27 25.02 17.43 21.58
C ALA A 27 24.80 15.91 21.80
N LYS A 28 23.66 15.52 22.40
CA LYS A 28 23.31 14.10 22.63
C LYS A 28 22.65 13.45 21.43
N VAL A 29 21.80 14.18 20.71
CA VAL A 29 21.02 13.65 19.58
C VAL A 29 21.67 13.93 18.21
N GLY A 30 22.71 14.76 18.17
CA GLY A 30 23.34 15.24 16.94
C GLY A 30 22.55 16.37 16.27
N MET A 31 23.10 16.93 15.19
CA MET A 31 22.43 18.01 14.42
C MET A 31 21.29 17.50 13.50
N GLY A 32 20.98 16.21 13.52
CA GLY A 32 19.97 15.60 12.66
C GLY A 32 20.36 15.51 11.18
N GLN A 33 21.57 15.96 10.81
CA GLN A 33 22.08 15.85 9.45
C GLN A 33 22.69 14.46 9.26
N ILE A 34 22.13 13.67 8.35
CA ILE A 34 22.70 12.40 7.93
C ILE A 34 23.86 12.74 6.97
N PRO A 35 25.10 12.29 7.23
CA PRO A 35 26.22 12.53 6.34
C PRO A 35 25.96 11.96 4.93
N ASP A 36 26.31 12.73 3.90
CA ASP A 36 26.10 12.33 2.50
C ASP A 36 26.78 11.00 2.15
N ASP A 37 27.92 10.69 2.80
CA ASP A 37 28.63 9.43 2.59
C ASP A 37 27.86 8.23 3.15
N VAL A 38 27.18 8.38 4.29
CA VAL A 38 26.31 7.36 4.88
C VAL A 38 25.07 7.15 4.01
N LEU A 39 24.53 8.24 3.47
CA LEU A 39 23.39 8.22 2.54
C LEU A 39 23.75 7.49 1.25
N ALA A 40 24.90 7.82 0.65
CA ALA A 40 25.41 7.17 -0.56
C ALA A 40 25.73 5.68 -0.34
N LYS A 41 26.31 5.31 0.81
CA LYS A 41 26.55 3.90 1.17
C LYS A 41 25.24 3.13 1.30
N SER A 42 24.25 3.72 1.96
CA SER A 42 22.93 3.11 2.14
C SER A 42 22.21 2.93 0.80
N GLN A 43 22.23 3.94 -0.06
CA GLN A 43 21.68 3.88 -1.41
C GLN A 43 22.38 2.78 -2.25
N SER A 44 23.72 2.72 -2.20
CA SER A 44 24.47 1.68 -2.91
C SER A 44 24.14 0.27 -2.43
N LEU A 45 23.79 0.07 -1.15
CA LEU A 45 23.39 -1.25 -0.64
C LEU A 45 22.02 -1.67 -1.17
N ILE A 46 21.08 -0.72 -1.30
CA ILE A 46 19.76 -0.96 -1.88
C ILE A 46 19.88 -1.27 -3.38
N GLU A 47 20.66 -0.47 -4.12
CA GLU A 47 20.82 -0.64 -5.57
C GLU A 47 21.57 -1.91 -5.95
N LYS A 48 22.56 -2.31 -5.14
CA LYS A 48 23.34 -3.54 -5.31
C LYS A 48 22.70 -4.75 -4.63
N ASN A 49 21.49 -4.62 -4.10
CA ASN A 49 20.83 -5.73 -3.44
C ASN A 49 20.56 -6.86 -4.45
N ILE A 50 21.18 -8.03 -4.23
CA ILE A 50 21.06 -9.26 -5.05
C ILE A 50 20.10 -10.26 -4.37
N ILE A 51 19.47 -9.89 -3.25
CA ILE A 51 18.55 -10.79 -2.54
C ILE A 51 17.38 -11.13 -3.46
N ASN A 52 17.19 -12.43 -3.69
CA ASN A 52 16.07 -12.93 -4.48
C ASN A 52 14.76 -12.76 -3.68
N PHE A 53 13.86 -11.92 -4.18
CA PHE A 53 12.54 -11.66 -3.60
C PHE A 53 11.51 -12.74 -3.92
N THR A 54 11.74 -13.55 -4.96
CA THR A 54 10.83 -14.59 -5.43
C THR A 54 10.29 -15.50 -4.31
N PRO A 55 11.11 -16.01 -3.38
CA PRO A 55 10.62 -16.87 -2.29
C PRO A 55 9.65 -16.14 -1.35
N ILE A 56 9.96 -14.87 -1.04
CA ILE A 56 9.15 -14.02 -0.16
C ILE A 56 7.82 -13.68 -0.84
N ALA A 57 7.88 -13.28 -2.11
CA ALA A 57 6.69 -12.99 -2.91
C ALA A 57 5.78 -14.22 -3.05
N LYS A 58 6.34 -15.41 -3.28
CA LYS A 58 5.58 -16.68 -3.34
C LYS A 58 4.88 -16.99 -2.02
N GLN A 59 5.52 -16.71 -0.88
CA GLN A 59 4.89 -16.89 0.43
C GLN A 59 3.67 -15.97 0.59
N PHE A 60 3.77 -14.70 0.23
CA PHE A 60 2.63 -13.78 0.27
C PHE A 60 1.52 -14.18 -0.69
N LEU A 61 1.86 -14.61 -1.90
CA LEU A 61 0.88 -15.14 -2.87
C LEU A 61 0.20 -16.41 -2.38
N GLN A 62 0.90 -17.26 -1.62
CA GLN A 62 0.30 -18.44 -1.00
C GLN A 62 -0.66 -18.06 0.13
N GLN A 63 -0.31 -17.07 0.95
CA GLN A 63 -1.21 -16.53 1.96
C GLN A 63 -2.47 -15.93 1.31
N PHE A 64 -2.29 -15.20 0.21
CA PHE A 64 -3.41 -14.67 -0.57
C PHE A 64 -4.31 -15.79 -1.10
N ARG A 65 -3.73 -16.87 -1.67
CA ARG A 65 -4.48 -18.03 -2.15
C ARG A 65 -5.28 -18.68 -1.01
N SER A 66 -4.67 -18.87 0.14
CA SER A 66 -5.36 -19.40 1.31
C SER A 66 -6.51 -18.49 1.76
N GLY A 67 -6.35 -17.17 1.66
CA GLY A 67 -7.43 -16.20 1.91
C GLY A 67 -8.58 -16.34 0.91
N LEU A 68 -8.28 -16.54 -0.37
CA LEU A 68 -9.28 -16.78 -1.41
C LEU A 68 -10.05 -18.09 -1.17
N ASP A 69 -9.36 -19.17 -0.82
CA ASP A 69 -9.99 -20.46 -0.55
C ASP A 69 -10.97 -20.36 0.62
N ILE A 70 -10.60 -19.62 1.67
CA ILE A 70 -11.50 -19.32 2.80
C ILE A 70 -12.71 -18.50 2.31
N ALA A 71 -12.48 -17.46 1.52
CA ALA A 71 -13.55 -16.61 0.97
C ALA A 71 -14.56 -17.40 0.12
N HIS A 72 -14.11 -18.44 -0.62
CA HIS A 72 -15.00 -19.33 -1.37
C HIS A 72 -15.86 -20.23 -0.47
N THR A 73 -15.34 -20.62 0.70
CA THR A 73 -16.10 -21.45 1.65
C THR A 73 -17.10 -20.65 2.49
N GLU A 74 -16.88 -19.34 2.61
CA GLU A 74 -17.74 -18.45 3.38
C GLU A 74 -19.01 -18.11 2.58
N LYS A 75 -20.18 -18.35 3.18
CA LYS A 75 -21.48 -18.02 2.56
C LYS A 75 -21.66 -16.53 2.29
N TYR A 76 -21.04 -15.69 3.12
CA TYR A 76 -21.03 -14.24 2.97
C TYR A 76 -19.64 -13.73 3.32
N THR A 77 -18.96 -13.11 2.36
CA THR A 77 -17.70 -12.42 2.63
C THR A 77 -17.98 -11.13 3.38
N ASN A 78 -17.28 -10.92 4.48
CA ASN A 78 -17.39 -9.69 5.26
C ASN A 78 -16.08 -8.88 5.15
N ARG A 79 -16.04 -7.72 5.81
CA ARG A 79 -14.86 -6.86 5.79
C ARG A 79 -13.59 -7.57 6.28
N LYS A 80 -13.69 -8.48 7.26
CA LYS A 80 -12.53 -9.25 7.76
C LYS A 80 -11.99 -10.21 6.71
N THR A 81 -12.86 -10.79 5.89
CA THR A 81 -12.45 -11.63 4.75
C THR A 81 -11.64 -10.81 3.75
N ILE A 82 -12.07 -9.59 3.46
CA ILE A 82 -11.36 -8.66 2.57
C ILE A 82 -10.02 -8.22 3.19
N GLU A 83 -9.97 -7.93 4.48
CA GLU A 83 -8.73 -7.58 5.19
C GLU A 83 -7.67 -8.70 5.11
N ARG A 84 -8.09 -9.97 5.26
CA ARG A 84 -7.19 -11.12 5.06
C ARG A 84 -6.59 -11.19 3.66
N LEU A 85 -7.31 -10.71 2.66
CA LEU A 85 -6.80 -10.61 1.28
C LEU A 85 -5.90 -9.38 1.11
N ILE A 86 -6.22 -8.26 1.75
CA ILE A 86 -5.46 -7.00 1.65
C ILE A 86 -4.03 -7.17 2.18
N ASP A 87 -3.86 -7.80 3.34
CA ASP A 87 -2.57 -7.90 4.04
C ASP A 87 -1.43 -8.44 3.16
N PRO A 88 -1.52 -9.63 2.55
CA PRO A 88 -0.45 -10.15 1.69
C PRO A 88 -0.18 -9.28 0.45
N VAL A 89 -1.19 -8.61 -0.10
CA VAL A 89 -1.06 -7.73 -1.27
C VAL A 89 -0.31 -6.46 -0.94
N MET A 90 -0.63 -5.89 0.23
CA MET A 90 0.07 -4.74 0.79
C MET A 90 1.54 -5.08 1.05
N GLN A 91 1.85 -6.29 1.54
CA GLN A 91 3.24 -6.74 1.71
C GLN A 91 3.97 -6.87 0.37
N ILE A 92 3.33 -7.40 -0.67
CA ILE A 92 3.91 -7.47 -2.02
C ILE A 92 4.22 -6.06 -2.52
N LYS A 93 3.24 -5.15 -2.50
CA LYS A 93 3.40 -3.76 -2.95
C LYS A 93 4.54 -3.04 -2.22
N ALA A 94 4.62 -3.17 -0.90
CA ALA A 94 5.62 -2.48 -0.09
C ALA A 94 7.05 -2.93 -0.40
N ASN A 95 7.24 -4.23 -0.70
CA ASN A 95 8.56 -4.81 -0.89
C ASN A 95 8.99 -4.84 -2.37
N ALA A 96 8.06 -4.97 -3.32
CA ALA A 96 8.36 -5.23 -4.73
C ALA A 96 9.32 -4.19 -5.34
N ARG A 97 9.13 -2.90 -5.05
CA ARG A 97 10.00 -1.83 -5.57
C ARG A 97 11.42 -1.90 -5.04
N ILE A 98 11.61 -2.29 -3.77
CA ILE A 98 12.93 -2.46 -3.15
C ILE A 98 13.72 -3.56 -3.86
N PHE A 99 13.03 -4.57 -4.37
CA PHE A 99 13.63 -5.71 -5.07
C PHE A 99 13.53 -5.62 -6.60
N LYS A 100 13.25 -4.43 -7.16
CA LYS A 100 13.22 -4.17 -8.62
C LYS A 100 12.13 -4.93 -9.39
N TYR A 101 11.02 -5.25 -8.71
CA TYR A 101 9.81 -5.82 -9.31
C TYR A 101 8.73 -4.72 -9.45
N GLU A 102 8.99 -3.70 -10.27
CA GLU A 102 8.12 -2.52 -10.36
C GLU A 102 6.72 -2.88 -10.86
N LEU A 103 6.61 -3.62 -11.97
CA LEU A 103 5.35 -4.12 -12.50
C LEU A 103 4.53 -4.91 -11.47
N LEU A 104 5.20 -5.76 -10.68
CA LEU A 104 4.54 -6.53 -9.62
C LEU A 104 3.94 -5.60 -8.55
N GLY A 105 4.68 -4.56 -8.18
CA GLY A 105 4.24 -3.55 -7.21
C GLY A 105 3.05 -2.73 -7.71
N ASP A 106 3.08 -2.35 -8.99
CA ASP A 106 2.02 -1.57 -9.62
C ASP A 106 0.73 -2.38 -9.76
N LEU A 107 0.82 -3.63 -10.22
CA LEU A 107 -0.33 -4.55 -10.26
C LEU A 107 -0.87 -4.90 -8.87
N ALA A 108 0.01 -5.09 -7.88
CA ALA A 108 -0.41 -5.25 -6.49
C ALA A 108 -1.13 -3.99 -5.96
N SER A 109 -0.71 -2.80 -6.38
CA SER A 109 -1.41 -1.55 -6.02
C SER A 109 -2.79 -1.45 -6.66
N ILE A 110 -2.97 -1.90 -7.90
CA ILE A 110 -4.29 -1.95 -8.55
C ILE A 110 -5.20 -2.92 -7.78
N MET A 111 -4.70 -4.11 -7.46
CA MET A 111 -5.46 -5.10 -6.69
C MET A 111 -5.85 -4.59 -5.29
N LEU A 112 -4.92 -3.93 -4.60
CA LEU A 112 -5.16 -3.36 -3.28
C LEU A 112 -6.29 -2.32 -3.32
N ASN A 113 -6.19 -1.36 -4.24
CA ASN A 113 -7.22 -0.33 -4.43
C ASN A 113 -8.59 -0.95 -4.76
N PHE A 114 -8.60 -2.03 -5.55
CA PHE A 114 -9.82 -2.77 -5.88
C PHE A 114 -10.45 -3.39 -4.63
N LEU A 115 -9.67 -4.14 -3.84
CA LEU A 115 -10.13 -4.77 -2.60
C LEU A 115 -10.59 -3.74 -1.55
N GLU A 116 -9.89 -2.61 -1.42
CA GLU A 116 -10.25 -1.53 -0.49
C GLU A 116 -11.56 -0.85 -0.87
N SER A 117 -11.90 -0.78 -2.16
CA SER A 117 -13.16 -0.20 -2.62
C SER A 117 -14.39 -1.07 -2.35
N MET A 118 -14.20 -2.32 -1.92
CA MET A 118 -15.27 -3.29 -1.72
C MET A 118 -15.58 -3.52 -0.24
N ASN A 119 -16.88 -3.61 0.06
CA ASN A 119 -17.39 -4.03 1.38
C ASN A 119 -17.76 -5.51 1.42
N GLU A 120 -18.05 -6.09 0.26
CA GLU A 120 -18.44 -7.49 0.05
C GLU A 120 -17.92 -7.94 -1.32
N LEU A 121 -17.56 -9.21 -1.44
CA LEU A 121 -17.11 -9.86 -2.67
C LEU A 121 -18.26 -10.71 -3.22
N ASP A 122 -18.73 -10.37 -4.42
CA ASP A 122 -19.61 -11.24 -5.20
C ASP A 122 -18.78 -12.17 -6.10
N GLU A 123 -19.43 -13.09 -6.80
CA GLU A 123 -18.73 -14.06 -7.67
C GLU A 123 -17.90 -13.37 -8.77
N ASP A 124 -18.43 -12.29 -9.35
CA ASP A 124 -17.73 -11.47 -10.34
C ASP A 124 -16.45 -10.86 -9.75
N ALA A 125 -16.51 -10.30 -8.53
CA ALA A 125 -15.34 -9.75 -7.84
C ALA A 125 -14.32 -10.85 -7.53
N MET A 126 -14.78 -12.01 -7.04
CA MET A 126 -13.90 -13.15 -6.75
C MET A 126 -13.14 -13.60 -8.01
N ALA A 127 -13.80 -13.67 -9.16
CA ALA A 127 -13.16 -14.01 -10.44
C ALA A 127 -12.09 -12.99 -10.85
N ILE A 128 -12.35 -11.68 -10.67
CA ILE A 128 -11.37 -10.62 -10.95
C ILE A 128 -10.14 -10.76 -10.04
N VAL A 129 -10.37 -11.01 -8.74
CA VAL A 129 -9.31 -11.17 -7.75
C VAL A 129 -8.47 -12.42 -8.02
N GLU A 130 -9.09 -13.53 -8.43
CA GLU A 130 -8.38 -14.75 -8.79
C GLU A 130 -7.54 -14.59 -10.07
N ALA A 131 -8.05 -13.85 -11.06
CA ALA A 131 -7.29 -13.49 -12.24
C ALA A 131 -6.05 -12.64 -11.88
N HIS A 132 -6.17 -11.70 -10.94
CA HIS A 132 -5.02 -10.93 -10.45
C HIS A 132 -4.00 -11.82 -9.74
N HIS A 133 -4.45 -12.71 -8.84
CA HIS A 133 -3.55 -13.66 -8.17
C HIS A 133 -2.77 -14.54 -9.15
N THR A 134 -3.45 -15.06 -10.17
CA THR A 134 -2.84 -15.90 -11.21
C THR A 134 -1.78 -15.10 -11.97
N THR A 135 -2.10 -13.85 -12.33
CA THR A 135 -1.17 -12.96 -13.03
C THR A 135 0.06 -12.66 -12.19
N LEU A 136 -0.11 -12.25 -10.93
CA LEU A 136 1.01 -11.94 -10.03
C LEU A 136 1.87 -13.18 -9.78
N SER A 137 1.24 -14.35 -9.61
CA SER A 137 1.95 -15.62 -9.46
C SER A 137 2.77 -15.98 -10.68
N ARG A 138 2.29 -15.66 -11.88
CA ARG A 138 3.03 -15.87 -13.12
C ARG A 138 4.23 -14.93 -13.22
N ILE A 139 4.05 -13.64 -12.92
CA ILE A 139 5.14 -12.64 -12.92
C ILE A 139 6.27 -13.04 -11.97
N VAL A 140 5.92 -13.49 -10.77
CA VAL A 140 6.89 -13.96 -9.77
C VAL A 140 7.55 -15.27 -10.20
N SER A 141 6.82 -16.17 -10.87
CA SER A 141 7.39 -17.45 -11.31
C SER A 141 8.31 -17.32 -12.52
N ASP A 142 8.02 -16.36 -13.40
CA ASP A 142 8.81 -16.07 -14.59
C ASP A 142 9.94 -15.06 -14.30
N GLU A 143 10.11 -14.64 -13.03
CA GLU A 143 11.13 -13.67 -12.57
C GLU A 143 11.17 -12.40 -13.43
N LEU A 144 9.98 -11.89 -13.80
CA LEU A 144 9.86 -10.68 -14.60
C LEU A 144 10.22 -9.46 -13.75
N HIS A 145 11.43 -8.95 -13.96
CA HIS A 145 11.96 -7.75 -13.32
C HIS A 145 11.63 -6.47 -14.10
N GLY A 146 11.63 -5.34 -13.40
CA GLY A 146 11.37 -4.01 -13.98
C GLY A 146 9.89 -3.69 -14.14
N ASP A 147 9.60 -2.75 -15.04
CA ASP A 147 8.27 -2.19 -15.33
C ASP A 147 7.50 -2.98 -16.41
N GLY A 148 8.11 -4.00 -17.01
CA GLY A 148 7.54 -4.73 -18.15
C GLY A 148 7.43 -3.91 -19.45
N GLY A 149 8.03 -2.73 -19.49
CA GLY A 149 8.03 -1.82 -20.63
C GLY A 149 6.63 -1.42 -21.11
N ALA A 150 6.50 -1.19 -22.43
CA ALA A 150 5.23 -0.77 -23.03
C ALA A 150 4.09 -1.79 -22.82
N ASN A 151 4.41 -3.08 -22.81
CA ASN A 151 3.43 -4.15 -22.61
C ASN A 151 2.94 -4.19 -21.15
N GLY A 152 3.85 -4.03 -20.18
CA GLY A 152 3.49 -3.94 -18.76
C GLY A 152 2.54 -2.77 -18.49
N LYS A 153 2.87 -1.60 -19.02
CA LYS A 153 2.02 -0.41 -18.90
C LYS A 153 0.65 -0.57 -19.56
N SER A 154 0.61 -1.10 -20.78
CA SER A 154 -0.67 -1.38 -21.46
C SER A 154 -1.51 -2.39 -20.68
N PHE A 155 -0.88 -3.38 -20.05
CA PHE A 155 -1.55 -4.37 -19.23
C PHE A 155 -2.11 -3.76 -17.93
N GLU A 156 -1.36 -2.90 -17.25
CA GLU A 156 -1.84 -2.14 -16.10
C GLU A 156 -3.06 -1.27 -16.44
N GLU A 157 -3.02 -0.55 -17.56
CA GLU A 157 -4.12 0.31 -18.01
C GLU A 157 -5.39 -0.51 -18.27
N GLU A 158 -5.26 -1.65 -18.96
CA GLU A 158 -6.40 -2.55 -19.22
C GLU A 158 -6.96 -3.17 -17.95
N LEU A 159 -6.09 -3.59 -17.02
CA LEU A 159 -6.51 -4.17 -15.75
C LEU A 159 -7.25 -3.14 -14.88
N GLN A 160 -6.71 -1.92 -14.80
CA GLN A 160 -7.37 -0.82 -14.10
C GLN A 160 -8.71 -0.47 -14.75
N ALA A 161 -8.79 -0.47 -16.09
CA ALA A 161 -10.03 -0.25 -16.81
C ALA A 161 -11.06 -1.36 -16.51
N ALA A 162 -10.64 -2.62 -16.42
CA ALA A 162 -11.51 -3.73 -16.05
C ALA A 162 -12.10 -3.56 -14.64
N CYS A 163 -11.26 -3.23 -13.64
CA CYS A 163 -11.72 -2.93 -12.29
C CYS A 163 -12.72 -1.77 -12.26
N LYS A 164 -12.44 -0.68 -12.99
CA LYS A 164 -13.35 0.49 -13.09
C LYS A 164 -14.70 0.10 -13.71
N ARG A 165 -14.69 -0.66 -14.82
CA ARG A 165 -15.92 -1.14 -15.49
C ARG A 165 -16.77 -1.98 -14.53
N TYR A 166 -16.15 -2.89 -13.78
CA TYR A 166 -16.87 -3.69 -12.80
C TYR A 166 -17.51 -2.82 -11.71
N ILE A 167 -16.76 -1.88 -11.11
CA ILE A 167 -17.28 -0.98 -10.07
C ILE A 167 -18.46 -0.16 -10.60
N GLN A 168 -18.36 0.39 -11.81
CA GLN A 168 -19.45 1.14 -12.46
C GLN A 168 -20.71 0.29 -12.67
N SER A 169 -20.53 -0.94 -13.19
CA SER A 169 -21.63 -1.88 -13.35
C SER A 169 -22.27 -2.26 -12.02
N ARG A 170 -21.48 -2.44 -10.96
CA ARG A 170 -21.98 -2.73 -9.61
C ARG A 170 -22.78 -1.57 -9.03
N ILE A 171 -22.28 -0.33 -9.11
CA ILE A 171 -23.00 0.87 -8.67
C ILE A 171 -24.34 1.00 -9.42
N THR A 172 -24.34 0.75 -10.73
CA THR A 172 -25.55 0.82 -11.56
C THR A 172 -26.57 -0.24 -11.14
N ARG A 173 -26.12 -1.50 -10.92
CA ARG A 173 -26.96 -2.59 -10.41
C ARG A 173 -27.61 -2.23 -9.07
N GLN A 174 -26.82 -1.72 -8.11
CA GLN A 174 -27.31 -1.31 -6.80
C GLN A 174 -28.29 -0.13 -6.89
N ARG A 175 -28.00 0.86 -7.74
CA ARG A 175 -28.90 2.00 -7.96
C ARG A 175 -30.24 1.56 -8.55
N ASN A 176 -30.23 0.63 -9.50
CA ASN A 176 -31.45 0.10 -10.12
C ASN A 176 -32.26 -0.74 -9.13
N ALA A 177 -31.60 -1.58 -8.32
CA ALA A 177 -32.25 -2.33 -7.25
C ALA A 177 -32.92 -1.39 -6.22
N MET A 178 -32.23 -0.32 -5.81
CA MET A 178 -32.78 0.65 -4.88
C MET A 178 -33.96 1.44 -5.47
N LYS A 179 -33.88 1.82 -6.75
CA LYS A 179 -35.03 2.42 -7.47
C LYS A 179 -36.25 1.49 -7.50
N LYS A 180 -36.05 0.18 -7.74
CA LYS A 180 -37.14 -0.81 -7.75
C LYS A 180 -37.82 -0.96 -6.38
N ILE A 181 -37.03 -0.92 -5.30
CA ILE A 181 -37.54 -0.95 -3.92
C ILE A 181 -38.33 0.33 -3.62
N LEU A 182 -37.81 1.50 -4.02
CA LEU A 182 -38.47 2.81 -3.81
C LEU A 182 -39.72 3.00 -4.68
N SER A 183 -39.82 2.34 -5.83
CA SER A 183 -40.99 2.42 -6.72
C SER A 183 -42.12 1.46 -6.34
N GLY A 184 -41.97 0.64 -5.28
CA GLY A 184 -43.04 -0.19 -4.75
C GLY A 184 -43.38 -1.45 -5.56
N ASP A 185 -42.58 -1.81 -6.56
CA ASP A 185 -42.73 -3.08 -7.30
C ASP A 185 -42.09 -4.22 -6.49
N THR A 186 -42.66 -4.50 -5.30
CA THR A 186 -42.64 -5.86 -4.76
C THR A 186 -43.66 -6.65 -5.56
N ASP A 187 -43.19 -7.27 -6.63
CA ASP A 187 -43.97 -8.23 -7.39
C ASP A 187 -44.49 -9.27 -6.42
N LYS A 188 -45.82 -9.38 -6.35
CA LYS A 188 -46.50 -10.45 -5.63
C LYS A 188 -46.22 -11.75 -6.37
N THR A 189 -46.13 -12.82 -5.57
CA THR A 189 -46.12 -14.25 -5.93
C THR A 189 -44.88 -14.83 -6.58
#